data_AF-A0A8S3DCF6-F1
#
_entry.id   AF-A0A8S3DCF6-F1
#
_cell.length_a   1.000
_cell.length_b   1.000
_cell.length_c   1.000
_cell.angle_alpha   90.00
_cell.angle_beta   90.00
_cell.angle_gamma   90.00
#
_symmetry.space_group_name_H-M   'P 1'
#
loop_
_entity.id
_entity.type
_entity.pdbx_description
1 polymer ?
#
loop_
_entity_poly.entity_id
_entity_poly.type
_entity_poly.pdbx_seq_one_letter_code
_entity_poly.pdbx_strand_id
1 'polypeptide(L)' 'MDGASKFPKFLVPTIVEQLKRGISPHFCALSVGAWIRYLSGFDEENKPIILQDALATELKLSELATQIKPGAK' A
#
# COMPACT_ATOMS: atom_id res chain seq x y z
N MET A 1 -7.13 2.28 -9.16
CA MET A 1 -6.55 0.94 -9.03
C MET A 1 -6.84 0.43 -7.62
N ASP A 2 -7.79 -0.50 -7.48
CA ASP A 2 -8.18 -1.06 -6.18
C ASP A 2 -7.17 -2.10 -5.67
N GLY A 3 -6.01 -1.62 -5.21
CA GLY A 3 -4.96 -2.47 -4.65
C GLY A 3 -5.41 -3.13 -3.35
N ALA A 4 -6.12 -2.39 -2.50
CA ALA A 4 -6.62 -2.87 -1.21
C ALA A 4 -7.54 -4.10 -1.35
N SER A 5 -8.37 -4.16 -2.39
CA SER A 5 -9.28 -5.30 -2.61
C SER A 5 -8.62 -6.46 -3.34
N LYS A 6 -7.60 -6.19 -4.18
CA LYS A 6 -6.95 -7.21 -5.02
C LYS A 6 -5.82 -7.93 -4.29
N PHE A 7 -5.08 -7.24 -3.43
CA PHE A 7 -3.93 -7.82 -2.76
C PHE A 7 -4.26 -8.98 -1.82
N PRO A 8 -5.29 -8.90 -0.95
CA PRO A 8 -5.66 -10.04 -0.11
C PRO A 8 -6.07 -11.27 -0.91
N LYS A 9 -6.70 -11.07 -2.08
CA LYS A 9 -7.23 -12.16 -2.91
C LYS A 9 -6.17 -12.81 -3.80
N PHE A 10 -5.22 -12.03 -4.33
CA PHE A 10 -4.29 -12.53 -5.36
C PHE A 10 -2.82 -12.50 -4.92
N LEU A 11 -2.39 -11.43 -4.27
CA LEU A 11 -0.97 -11.21 -3.96
C LEU A 11 -0.55 -11.93 -2.67
N VAL A 12 -1.35 -11.82 -1.61
CA VAL A 12 -1.06 -12.41 -0.30
C VAL A 12 -0.96 -13.95 -0.35
N PRO A 13 -1.89 -14.69 -0.98
CA PRO A 13 -1.75 -16.15 -1.08
C PRO A 13 -0.48 -16.56 -1.83
N THR A 14 -0.09 -15.81 -2.86
CA THR A 14 1.12 -16.06 -3.66
C THR A 14 2.41 -15.82 -2.85
N ILE A 15 2.44 -14.79 -2.00
CA ILE A 15 3.56 -14.54 -1.08
C ILE A 15 3.67 -15.69 -0.07
N VAL A 16 2.55 -16.07 0.55
CA VAL A 16 2.51 -17.14 1.55
C VAL A 16 3.02 -18.46 0.96
N GLU A 17 2.60 -18.81 -0.26
CA GLU A 17 3.05 -20.04 -0.92
C GLU A 17 4.54 -20.01 -1.27
N GLN A 18 5.06 -18.88 -1.75
CA GLN A 18 6.51 -18.73 -2.01
C GLN A 18 7.34 -18.89 -0.74
N LEU A 19 6.90 -18.26 0.35
CA LEU A 19 7.57 -18.38 1.66
C LEU A 19 7.53 -19.82 2.19
N LYS A 20 6.40 -20.53 2.04
CA LYS A 20 6.30 -21.95 2.41
C LYS A 20 7.27 -22.84 1.64
N ARG A 21 7.55 -22.50 0.38
CA ARG A 21 8.51 -23.20 -0.48
C ARG A 21 9.96 -22.77 -0.24
N GLY A 22 10.21 -21.81 0.65
CA GLY A 22 11.54 -21.25 0.88
C GLY A 22 12.05 -20.38 -0.29
N ILE A 23 11.15 -19.90 -1.15
CA ILE A 23 11.47 -19.08 -2.31
C ILE A 23 11.25 -17.61 -1.94
N SER A 24 12.15 -16.74 -2.39
CA SER A 24 12.05 -15.29 -2.16
C SER A 24 10.85 -14.71 -2.93
N PRO A 25 9.89 -14.02 -2.26
CA PRO A 25 8.76 -13.38 -2.91
C PRO A 25 9.11 -11.99 -3.46
N HIS A 26 10.33 -11.81 -3.98
CA HIS A 26 10.91 -10.50 -4.32
C HIS A 26 9.99 -9.61 -5.16
N PHE A 27 9.42 -10.15 -6.25
CA PHE A 27 8.53 -9.39 -7.13
C PHE A 27 7.16 -9.09 -6.49
N CYS A 28 6.67 -9.97 -5.62
CA CYS A 28 5.46 -9.70 -4.87
C CYS A 28 5.69 -8.60 -3.83
N ALA A 29 6.84 -8.60 -3.15
CA ALA A 29 7.24 -7.55 -2.23
C ALA A 29 7.43 -6.20 -2.96
N LEU A 30 8.01 -6.20 -4.15
CA LEU A 30 8.11 -5.01 -5.01
C LEU A 30 6.72 -4.46 -5.35
N SER A 31 5.76 -5.34 -5.68
CA SER A 31 4.39 -4.93 -6.00
C SER A 31 3.70 -4.25 -4.80
N VAL A 32 3.91 -4.76 -3.58
CA VAL A 32 3.42 -4.13 -2.35
C VAL A 32 4.10 -2.77 -2.13
N GLY A 33 5.43 -2.70 -2.27
CA GLY A 33 6.18 -1.46 -2.09
C GLY A 33 5.77 -0.36 -3.09
N ALA A 34 5.56 -0.74 -4.36
CA ALA A 34 5.07 0.17 -5.40
C ALA A 34 3.67 0.71 -5.06
N TRP A 35 2.78 -0.13 -4.52
CA TRP A 35 1.46 0.33 -4.08
C TRP A 35 1.55 1.30 -2.90
N ILE A 36 2.36 1.01 -1.87
CA ILE A 36 2.59 1.94 -0.75
C ILE A 36 3.10 3.29 -1.25
N ARG A 37 4.04 3.30 -2.21
CA ARG A 37 4.53 4.53 -2.84
C ARG A 37 3.47 5.26 -3.67
N TYR A 38 2.58 4.52 -4.34
CA TYR A 38 1.42 5.08 -5.03
C TYR A 38 0.44 5.75 -4.04
N LEU A 39 0.24 5.17 -2.85
CA LEU A 39 -0.61 5.76 -1.80
C LEU A 39 -0.11 7.13 -1.32
N SER A 40 1.19 7.41 -1.43
CA SER A 40 1.73 8.75 -1.20
C SER A 40 1.07 9.82 -2.08
N GLY A 41 0.44 9.42 -3.21
CA GLY A 41 -0.40 10.29 -4.03
C GLY A 41 0.39 11.28 -4.88
N PHE A 42 1.68 11.04 -5.07
CA PHE A 42 2.55 11.79 -5.95
C PHE A 42 3.32 10.81 -6.83
N ASP A 43 3.67 11.19 -8.05
CA ASP A 43 4.54 10.40 -8.91
C ASP A 43 6.03 10.67 -8.60
N GLU A 44 6.92 10.20 -9.48
CA GLU A 44 8.38 10.38 -9.33
C GLU A 44 8.83 11.81 -9.61
N GLU A 45 8.02 12.61 -10.31
CA GLU A 45 8.26 14.02 -10.60
C GLU A 45 7.51 14.96 -9.64
N ASN A 46 6.99 14.43 -8.52
CA ASN A 46 6.16 15.13 -7.54
C ASN A 46 4.82 15.67 -8.09
N LYS A 47 4.31 15.14 -9.19
CA LYS A 47 2.97 15.49 -9.68
C LYS A 47 1.91 14.69 -8.92
N PRO A 48 0.77 15.30 -8.56
CA PRO A 48 -0.27 14.63 -7.82
C PRO A 48 -0.91 13.51 -8.64
N ILE A 49 -1.11 12.35 -8.02
CA ILE A 49 -1.79 11.20 -8.58
C ILE A 49 -3.20 11.11 -8.00
N ILE A 50 -4.19 10.92 -8.87
CA ILE A 50 -5.56 10.64 -8.45
C ILE A 50 -5.62 9.21 -7.90
N LEU A 51 -5.82 9.10 -6.59
CA LEU A 51 -6.00 7.82 -5.92
C LEU A 51 -7.39 7.27 -6.27
N GLN A 52 -7.39 6.11 -6.93
CA GLN A 52 -8.61 5.38 -7.28
C GLN A 52 -8.68 4.09 -6.45
N ASP A 53 -8.60 4.24 -5.13
CA ASP A 53 -8.71 3.15 -4.16
C ASP A 53 -9.47 3.68 -2.93
N ALA A 54 -10.70 3.20 -2.76
CA ALA A 54 -11.62 3.70 -1.73
C ALA A 54 -11.07 3.47 -0.31
N LEU A 55 -10.45 2.31 -0.05
CA LEU A 55 -9.89 1.96 1.25
C LEU A 55 -8.55 2.65 1.49
N ALA A 56 -7.76 2.85 0.45
CA ALA A 56 -6.50 3.57 0.60
C ALA A 56 -6.69 5.08 0.81
N THR A 57 -7.81 5.63 0.32
CA THR A 57 -8.23 6.99 0.65
C THR A 57 -8.59 7.11 2.14
N GLU A 58 -9.27 6.11 2.71
CA GLU A 58 -9.55 6.06 4.16
C GLU A 58 -8.28 5.88 5.02
N LEU A 59 -7.34 5.04 4.58
CA LEU A 59 -6.05 4.87 5.28
C LEU A 59 -5.24 6.16 5.28
N LYS A 60 -5.16 6.87 4.15
CA LYS A 60 -4.46 8.15 4.08
C LYS A 60 -5.15 9.23 4.92
N LEU A 61 -6.48 9.25 4.94
CA LEU A 61 -7.26 10.13 5.80
C LEU A 61 -7.01 9.84 7.29
N SER A 62 -6.91 8.57 7.68
CA SER A 62 -6.62 8.17 9.06
C SER A 62 -5.17 8.43 9.48
N GLU A 63 -4.17 8.24 8.60
CA GLU A 63 -2.79 8.65 8.86
C GLU A 63 -2.66 10.17 9.00
N LEU A 64 -3.29 10.96 8.12
CA LEU A 64 -3.34 12.43 8.24
C LEU A 64 -4.05 12.84 9.54
N ALA A 65 -5.15 12.20 9.90
CA ALA A 65 -5.84 12.44 11.17
C ALA A 65 -4.99 12.06 12.39
N THR A 66 -4.12 11.06 12.27
CA THR A 66 -3.22 10.63 13.35
C THR A 66 -1.99 11.55 13.48
N GLN A 67 -1.52 12.14 12.38
CA GLN A 67 -0.49 13.19 12.40
C GLN A 67 -1.00 14.53 12.97
N ILE A 68 -2.32 14.72 13.14
CA ILE A 68 -2.95 15.85 13.86
C ILE A 68 -3.26 15.47 15.33
N LYS A 69 -2.44 14.61 15.95
CA LYS A 69 -2.26 14.66 17.41
C LYS A 69 -0.91 15.29 17.73
N PRO A 70 -0.83 16.62 17.90
CA PRO A 70 0.30 17.21 18.58
C PRO A 70 0.30 16.72 20.03
N GLY A 71 1.48 16.47 20.58
CA GLY A 71 1.68 15.79 21.85
C GLY A 71 0.71 16.22 22.96
N ALA A 72 0.05 15.23 23.55
CA ALA A 72 -0.44 15.34 24.91
C ALA A 72 0.64 14.73 25.82
N LYS A 73 1.27 15.62 26.59
CA LYS A 73 2.06 15.31 27.79
C LYS A 73 1.35 14.33 28.72
#